data_AF-A0AAV3P684-F1
#
_entry.id   AF-A0AAV3P684-F1
#
_cell.length_a   1.000
_cell.length_b   1.000
_cell.length_c   1.000
_cell.angle_alpha   90.00
_cell.angle_beta   90.00
_cell.angle_gamma   90.00
#
_symmetry.space_group_name_H-M   'P 1'
#
loop_
_entity.id
_entity.type
_entity.pdbx_description
1 polymer ?
#
loop_
_entity_poly.entity_id
_entity_poly.type
_entity_poly.pdbx_seq_one_letter_code
_entity_poly.pdbx_strand_id
1 'polypeptide(L)'
;MTAPIGCQKLAEKLILPTYCCDKLLPKYNDLIEAAWDEHDEGSGMDVLYCRMKRVREGLKKLNAAEFSNISSRVAEKRIEYEGLNCKILNGDLRSDILARAAYVEAEYNRLCKAEFQLFQSKSRVRWF
;
A
#
# COMPACT_ATOMS: atom_id res chain seq x y z
N MET A 1 27.91 -11.15 26.44
CA MET A 1 28.13 -11.02 24.98
C MET A 1 27.03 -10.15 24.43
N THR A 2 27.38 -8.90 24.12
CA THR A 2 26.48 -7.84 23.65
C THR A 2 26.12 -8.09 22.19
N ALA A 3 24.83 -8.20 21.89
CA ALA A 3 24.35 -8.31 20.52
C ALA A 3 24.80 -7.09 19.70
N PRO A 4 25.25 -7.28 18.44
CA PRO A 4 25.76 -6.17 17.63
C PRO A 4 24.63 -5.18 17.31
N ILE A 5 24.90 -3.91 17.62
CA ILE A 5 24.06 -2.72 17.49
C ILE A 5 23.45 -2.53 16.07
N GLY A 6 23.91 -3.30 15.07
CA GLY A 6 23.39 -3.31 13.71
C GLY A 6 21.99 -3.94 13.53
N CYS A 7 21.56 -4.84 14.41
CA CYS A 7 20.25 -5.51 14.26
C CYS A 7 19.05 -4.64 14.67
N GLN A 8 19.24 -3.72 15.63
CA GLN A 8 18.15 -2.84 16.08
C GLN A 8 17.73 -1.82 15.02
N LYS A 9 18.68 -1.32 14.21
CA LYS A 9 18.39 -0.39 13.11
C LYS A 9 17.66 -1.03 11.91
N LEU A 10 17.68 -2.35 11.80
CA LEU A 10 16.93 -3.08 10.76
C LEU A 10 15.47 -3.30 11.17
N ALA A 11 15.20 -3.53 12.45
CA ALA A 11 13.83 -3.70 12.97
C ALA A 11 13.02 -2.39 12.88
N GLU A 12 13.62 -1.24 13.19
CA GLU A 12 12.96 0.07 13.07
C GLU A 12 12.62 0.47 11.62
N LYS A 13 13.36 -0.06 10.63
CA LYS A 13 13.10 0.16 9.20
C LYS A 13 12.21 -0.91 8.56
N LEU A 14 11.87 -1.98 9.29
CA LEU A 14 10.99 -3.05 8.82
C LEU A 14 9.53 -2.85 9.22
N ILE A 15 9.25 -1.92 10.13
CA ILE A 15 7.88 -1.47 10.40
C ILE A 15 7.50 -0.49 9.29
N LEU A 16 7.27 -1.04 8.09
CA LEU A 16 6.39 -0.36 7.15
C LEU A 16 5.06 -0.22 7.88
N PRO A 17 4.50 0.98 8.05
CA PRO A 17 3.17 1.11 8.60
C PRO A 17 2.26 0.27 7.70
N THR A 18 1.77 -0.83 8.24
CA THR A 18 0.83 -1.72 7.57
C THR A 18 -0.40 -0.87 7.29
N TYR A 19 -0.45 -0.34 6.07
CA TYR A 19 -1.54 0.50 5.62
C TYR A 19 -2.82 -0.31 5.78
N CYS A 20 -3.72 0.13 6.68
CA CYS A 20 -5.05 -0.44 6.89
C CYS A 20 -5.90 -0.30 5.62
N CYS A 21 -5.56 -1.12 4.63
CA CYS A 21 -6.38 -1.44 3.50
C CYS A 21 -6.62 -2.93 3.63
N ASP A 22 -7.83 -3.34 4.02
CA ASP A 22 -8.19 -4.76 4.22
C ASP A 22 -7.93 -5.61 2.95
N LYS A 23 -7.77 -4.97 1.79
CA LYS A 23 -7.37 -5.60 0.53
C LYS A 23 -5.87 -5.92 0.39
N LEU A 24 -4.99 -5.27 1.15
CA LEU A 24 -3.55 -5.50 1.08
C LEU A 24 -3.09 -6.56 2.07
N LEU A 25 -3.80 -6.73 3.19
CA LEU A 25 -3.47 -7.72 4.22
C LEU A 25 -3.34 -9.15 3.66
N PRO A 26 -4.22 -9.65 2.77
CA PRO A 26 -4.05 -10.97 2.16
C PRO A 26 -2.77 -11.06 1.32
N LYS A 27 -2.50 -10.06 0.47
CA LYS A 27 -1.28 -10.01 -0.36
C LYS A 27 0.01 -9.98 0.48
N TYR A 28 -0.05 -9.38 1.67
CA TYR A 28 1.05 -9.39 2.61
C TYR A 28 1.29 -10.78 3.20
N ASN A 29 0.24 -11.48 3.62
CA ASN A 29 0.35 -12.82 4.18
C ASN A 29 0.85 -13.83 3.13
N ASP A 30 0.29 -13.80 1.92
CA ASP A 30 0.71 -14.69 0.83
C ASP A 30 2.21 -14.53 0.52
N LEU A 31 2.70 -13.28 0.55
CA LEU A 31 4.11 -12.97 0.30
C LEU A 31 5.02 -13.46 1.42
N ILE A 32 4.56 -13.38 2.67
CA ILE A 32 5.31 -13.85 3.83
C ILE A 32 5.37 -15.37 3.83
N GLU A 33 4.24 -16.04 3.61
CA GLU A 33 4.15 -17.51 3.53
C GLU A 33 5.05 -18.05 2.42
N ALA A 34 4.95 -17.50 1.20
CA ALA A 34 5.79 -17.91 0.08
C ALA A 34 7.29 -17.73 0.35
N ALA A 35 7.68 -16.65 1.05
CA ALA A 35 9.07 -16.40 1.40
C ALA A 35 9.58 -17.30 2.55
N TRP A 36 8.68 -17.87 3.35
CA TRP A 36 9.00 -18.72 4.50
C TRP A 36 9.06 -20.21 4.15
N ASP A 37 8.29 -20.63 3.15
CA ASP A 37 8.24 -22.01 2.65
C ASP A 37 9.43 -22.37 1.76
N GLU A 38 10.21 -21.39 1.32
CA GLU A 38 11.40 -21.62 0.51
C GLU A 38 12.51 -22.33 1.33
N HIS A 39 13.09 -23.38 0.77
CA HIS A 39 14.14 -24.16 1.41
C HIS A 39 15.48 -23.41 1.29
N ASP A 40 16.12 -23.19 2.43
CA ASP A 40 17.42 -22.52 2.54
C ASP A 40 18.42 -23.44 3.21
N GLU A 41 19.60 -23.55 2.61
CA GLU A 41 20.74 -24.26 3.19
C GLU A 41 21.65 -23.29 3.93
N GLY A 42 22.17 -23.70 5.10
CA GLY A 42 23.11 -22.89 5.89
C GLY A 42 22.91 -23.03 7.39
N SER A 43 23.56 -22.15 8.17
CA SER A 43 23.27 -22.08 9.60
C SER A 43 21.87 -21.51 9.83
N GLY A 44 21.26 -21.81 10.98
CA GLY A 44 19.91 -21.29 11.29
C GLY A 44 19.80 -19.76 11.22
N MET A 45 20.90 -19.05 11.49
CA MET A 45 20.96 -17.59 11.35
C MET A 45 21.03 -17.13 9.90
N ASP A 46 21.73 -17.87 9.04
CA ASP A 46 21.80 -17.56 7.61
C ASP A 46 20.44 -17.80 6.93
N VAL A 47 19.76 -18.90 7.28
CA VAL A 47 18.40 -19.22 6.82
C VAL A 47 17.43 -18.10 7.22
N LEU A 48 17.45 -17.70 8.50
CA LEU A 48 16.59 -16.62 8.98
C LEU A 48 16.87 -15.31 8.23
N TYR A 49 18.14 -14.96 8.05
CA TYR A 49 18.54 -13.76 7.32
C TYR A 49 18.05 -13.77 5.87
N CYS A 50 18.22 -14.89 5.15
CA CYS A 50 17.76 -15.06 3.78
C CYS A 50 16.25 -14.88 3.65
N ARG A 51 15.47 -15.54 4.51
CA ARG A 51 14.00 -15.40 4.53
C ARG A 51 13.56 -13.98 4.81
N MET A 52 14.13 -13.33 5.82
CA MET A 52 13.81 -11.94 6.15
C MET A 52 14.20 -10.99 5.01
N LYS A 53 15.31 -11.25 4.31
CA LYS A 53 15.73 -10.47 3.15
C LYS A 53 14.72 -10.60 2.01
N ARG A 54 14.25 -11.81 1.69
CA ARG A 54 13.21 -12.03 0.67
C ARG A 54 11.91 -11.33 1.01
N VAL A 55 11.42 -11.51 2.25
CA VAL A 55 10.23 -10.80 2.73
C VAL A 55 10.40 -9.31 2.52
N ARG A 56 11.52 -8.73 2.97
CA ARG A 56 11.79 -7.29 2.81
C ARG A 56 11.77 -6.84 1.35
N GLU A 57 12.38 -7.60 0.44
CA GLU A 57 12.39 -7.26 -0.99
C GLU A 57 11.00 -7.38 -1.62
N GLY A 58 10.25 -8.42 -1.27
CA GLY A 58 8.86 -8.59 -1.69
C GLY A 58 7.96 -7.46 -1.20
N LEU A 59 8.08 -7.08 0.08
CA LEU A 59 7.35 -5.95 0.67
C LEU A 59 7.68 -4.63 -0.03
N LYS A 60 8.94 -4.41 -0.41
CA LYS A 60 9.34 -3.22 -1.20
C LYS A 60 8.66 -3.20 -2.57
N LYS A 61 8.64 -4.33 -3.28
CA LYS A 61 7.97 -4.44 -4.59
C LYS A 61 6.47 -4.21 -4.46
N LEU A 62 5.83 -4.83 -3.48
CA LEU A 62 4.40 -4.67 -3.21
C LEU A 62 4.05 -3.21 -2.87
N ASN A 63 4.85 -2.57 -2.01
CA ASN A 63 4.66 -1.16 -1.67
C ASN A 63 4.86 -0.26 -2.91
N ALA A 64 5.89 -0.51 -3.73
CA ALA A 64 6.09 0.24 -4.97
C ALA A 64 4.92 0.06 -5.95
N ALA A 65 4.41 -1.16 -6.13
CA ALA A 65 3.30 -1.43 -7.04
C ALA A 65 2.01 -0.71 -6.63
N GLU A 66 1.75 -0.62 -5.33
CA GLU A 66 0.49 -0.07 -4.81
C GLU A 66 0.55 1.44 -4.60
N PHE A 67 1.72 2.00 -4.25
CA PHE A 67 1.84 3.39 -3.78
C PHE A 67 2.78 4.29 -4.60
N SER A 68 3.56 3.78 -5.56
CA SER A 68 4.54 4.60 -6.30
C SER A 68 3.92 5.73 -7.14
N ASN A 69 2.74 5.50 -7.70
CA ASN A 69 2.01 6.43 -8.56
C ASN A 69 0.67 6.85 -7.96
N ILE A 70 0.52 6.77 -6.64
CA ILE A 70 -0.78 6.99 -6.00
C ILE A 70 -1.33 8.39 -6.27
N SER A 71 -0.49 9.43 -6.24
CA SER A 71 -0.91 10.80 -6.53
C SER A 71 -1.37 11.00 -7.96
N SER A 72 -0.71 10.35 -8.93
CA SER A 72 -1.15 10.35 -10.33
C SER A 72 -2.51 9.66 -10.48
N ARG A 73 -2.70 8.50 -9.83
CA ARG A 73 -3.99 7.77 -9.82
C ARG A 73 -5.11 8.58 -9.17
N VAL A 74 -4.82 9.29 -8.08
CA VAL A 74 -5.77 10.20 -7.43
C VAL A 74 -6.15 11.33 -8.39
N ALA A 75 -5.17 11.97 -9.03
CA ALA A 75 -5.41 13.06 -9.98
C ALA A 75 -6.24 12.61 -11.19
N GLU A 76 -5.91 11.46 -11.78
CA GLU A 76 -6.67 10.85 -12.88
C GLU A 76 -8.11 10.56 -12.48
N LYS A 77 -8.32 9.96 -11.30
CA LYS A 77 -9.66 9.66 -10.79
C LYS A 77 -10.45 10.90 -10.42
N ARG A 78 -9.79 11.95 -9.93
CA ARG A 78 -10.40 13.27 -9.69
C ARG A 78 -10.95 13.85 -10.99
N ILE A 79 -10.16 13.83 -12.07
CA ILE A 79 -10.60 14.32 -13.39
C ILE A 79 -11.80 13.53 -13.90
N GLU A 80 -11.78 12.20 -13.77
CA GLU A 80 -12.91 11.34 -14.15
C GLU A 80 -14.17 11.67 -13.34
N TYR A 81 -14.02 11.81 -12.02
CA TYR A 81 -15.11 12.14 -11.10
C TYR A 81 -15.72 13.51 -11.41
N GLU A 82 -14.90 14.53 -11.61
CA GLU A 82 -15.34 15.88 -11.98
C GLU A 82 -16.06 15.88 -13.33
N GLY A 83 -15.53 15.17 -14.32
CA GLY A 83 -16.17 15.04 -15.63
C GLY A 83 -17.55 14.39 -15.57
N LEU A 84 -17.73 13.36 -14.74
CA LEU A 84 -19.04 12.73 -14.51
C LEU A 84 -19.99 13.66 -13.75
N ASN A 85 -19.50 14.36 -12.73
CA ASN A 85 -20.30 15.33 -12.00
C ASN A 85 -20.76 16.50 -12.88
N CYS A 86 -19.92 16.99 -13.78
CA CYS A 86 -20.33 18.00 -14.74
C CYS A 86 -21.47 17.51 -15.64
N LYS A 87 -21.43 16.25 -16.10
CA LYS A 87 -22.53 15.66 -16.90
C LYS A 87 -23.84 15.59 -16.11
N ILE A 88 -23.77 15.15 -14.85
CA ILE A 88 -24.92 15.07 -13.95
C ILE A 88 -25.50 16.46 -13.67
N LEU A 89 -24.65 17.45 -13.38
CA LEU A 89 -25.07 18.84 -13.14
C LEU A 89 -25.70 19.49 -14.38
N ASN A 90 -25.25 19.09 -15.57
CA ASN A 90 -25.83 19.51 -16.85
C ASN A 90 -27.11 18.73 -17.22
N GLY A 91 -27.62 17.85 -16.35
CA GLY A 91 -28.91 17.16 -16.50
C GLY A 91 -28.84 15.76 -17.10
N ASP A 92 -27.66 15.19 -17.36
CA ASP A 92 -27.53 13.80 -17.82
C ASP A 92 -27.68 12.83 -16.63
N LEU A 93 -28.95 12.47 -16.33
CA LEU A 93 -29.35 11.60 -15.21
C LEU A 93 -29.55 10.14 -15.63
N ARG A 94 -28.94 9.70 -16.73
CA ARG A 94 -29.05 8.30 -17.14
C ARG A 94 -28.45 7.37 -16.09
N SER A 95 -29.10 6.23 -15.89
CA SER A 95 -28.74 5.27 -14.84
C SER A 95 -27.31 4.73 -14.98
N ASP A 96 -26.78 4.61 -16.20
CA ASP A 96 -25.40 4.21 -16.47
C ASP A 96 -24.39 5.25 -15.95
N ILE A 97 -24.68 6.54 -16.12
CA ILE A 97 -23.82 7.62 -15.63
C ILE A 97 -23.85 7.68 -14.11
N LEU A 98 -25.02 7.59 -13.51
CA LEU A 98 -25.16 7.63 -12.04
C LEU A 98 -24.44 6.44 -11.39
N ALA A 99 -24.60 5.23 -11.94
CA ALA A 99 -23.88 4.05 -11.48
C ALA A 99 -22.36 4.21 -11.64
N ARG A 100 -21.91 4.76 -12.78
CA ARG A 100 -20.49 5.03 -13.01
C ARG A 100 -19.94 6.08 -12.05
N ALA A 101 -20.69 7.15 -11.79
CA ALA A 101 -20.29 8.21 -10.87
C ALA A 101 -20.12 7.67 -9.45
N ALA A 102 -21.07 6.86 -8.96
CA ALA A 102 -20.98 6.21 -7.65
C ALA A 102 -19.75 5.29 -7.55
N TYR A 103 -19.47 4.51 -8.60
CA TYR A 103 -18.27 3.66 -8.65
C TYR A 103 -16.98 4.48 -8.62
N VAL A 104 -16.90 5.54 -9.44
CA VAL A 104 -15.72 6.40 -9.54
C VAL A 104 -15.49 7.16 -8.24
N GLU A 105 -16.56 7.64 -7.60
CA GLU A 105 -16.50 8.29 -6.28
C GLU A 105 -15.93 7.34 -5.22
N ALA A 106 -16.43 6.11 -5.14
CA ALA A 106 -15.93 5.11 -4.19
C ALA A 106 -14.44 4.82 -4.40
N GLU A 107 -14.01 4.67 -5.66
CA GLU A 107 -12.60 4.42 -5.98
C GLU A 107 -11.72 5.66 -5.72
N TYR A 108 -12.20 6.85 -6.04
CA TYR A 108 -11.51 8.11 -5.75
C TYR A 108 -11.31 8.29 -4.24
N ASN A 109 -12.38 8.12 -3.44
CA ASN A 109 -12.31 8.20 -1.98
C ASN A 109 -11.33 7.18 -1.38
N ARG A 110 -11.32 5.95 -1.92
CA ARG A 110 -10.37 4.91 -1.54
C ARG A 110 -8.92 5.35 -1.81
N LEU A 111 -8.64 5.91 -2.99
CA LEU A 111 -7.31 6.40 -3.36
C LEU A 111 -6.88 7.58 -2.51
N CYS A 112 -7.76 8.54 -2.25
CA CYS A 112 -7.48 9.67 -1.34
C CYS A 112 -7.15 9.20 0.07
N LYS A 113 -7.87 8.20 0.60
CA LYS A 113 -7.56 7.62 1.91
C LYS A 113 -6.17 6.99 1.93
N ALA A 114 -5.82 6.23 0.89
CA ALA A 114 -4.51 5.59 0.79
C ALA A 114 -3.37 6.61 0.59
N GLU A 115 -3.60 7.67 -0.18
CA GLU A 115 -2.65 8.78 -0.35
C GLU A 115 -2.44 9.54 0.97
N PHE A 116 -3.52 9.84 1.67
CA PHE A 116 -3.46 10.46 3.00
C PHE A 116 -2.64 9.62 3.96
N GLN A 117 -2.90 8.31 4.05
CA GLN A 117 -2.13 7.40 4.90
C GLN A 117 -0.65 7.35 4.50
N LEU A 118 -0.35 7.38 3.20
CA LEU A 118 1.03 7.46 2.72
C LEU A 118 1.71 8.74 3.20
N PHE A 119 1.09 9.90 3.02
CA PHE A 119 1.66 11.16 3.48
C PHE A 119 1.75 11.26 4.99
N GLN A 120 0.74 10.76 5.71
CA GLN A 120 0.77 10.65 7.17
C GLN A 120 1.97 9.82 7.62
N SER A 121 2.20 8.65 7.00
CA SER A 121 3.35 7.79 7.34
C SER A 121 4.72 8.41 7.07
N LYS A 122 4.80 9.28 6.04
CA LYS A 122 6.02 10.02 5.68
C LYS A 122 6.19 11.28 6.53
N SER A 123 5.09 11.83 7.03
CA SER A 123 5.12 12.97 7.93
C SER A 123 5.68 12.54 9.27
N ARG A 124 6.66 13.29 9.79
CA ARG A 124 7.19 13.09 11.15
C ARG A 124 6.33 13.80 12.20
N VAL A 125 5.13 14.21 11.79
CA VAL A 125 4.19 14.97 12.61
C VAL A 125 3.33 13.98 13.36
N ARG A 126 3.16 14.20 14.66
CA ARG A 126 2.12 13.52 15.44
C ARG A 126 0.80 14.21 15.10
N TRP A 127 -0.04 13.55 14.30
CA TRP A 127 -1.39 14.02 14.03
C TRP A 127 -2.25 13.64 15.24
N PHE A 128 -2.32 14.53 16.23
CA PHE A 128 -3.24 14.50 17.37
C PHE A 128 -3.87 15.87 17.52
#